data_AF-A0A2V2YVL7-F1
#
_entry.id   AF-A0A2V2YVL7-F1
#
_cell.length_a   1.000
_cell.length_b   1.000
_cell.length_c   1.000
_cell.angle_alpha   90.00
_cell.angle_beta   90.00
_cell.angle_gamma   90.00
#
_symmetry.space_group_name_H-M   'P 1'
#
loop_
_entity.id
_entity.type
_entity.pdbx_description
1 polymer ?
#
loop_
_entity_poly.entity_id
_entity_poly.type
_entity_poly.pdbx_seq_one_letter_code
_entity_poly.pdbx_strand_id
1 'polypeptide(L)'
;MNFASRDLKRNLSYDHEQMISAYAHEGLDRILKHNNVVIRARSLTLTFEQTEPTLDGYRLASGEELNWWACVSNEIPKDKCVLCSDGIFIWRVVGECSSEGYSISGIGYVKI
;
A
#
# COMPACT_ATOMS: atom_id res chain seq x y z
N MET A 1 25.11 12.56 20.78
CA MET A 1 24.31 11.31 20.70
C MET A 1 23.66 11.28 19.34
N ASN A 2 23.97 10.23 18.56
CA ASN A 2 23.38 9.91 17.27
C ASN A 2 21.88 9.64 17.39
N PHE A 3 21.11 9.96 16.34
CA PHE A 3 20.29 8.98 15.62
C PHE A 3 20.01 9.53 14.21
N ALA A 4 20.87 9.17 13.26
CA ALA A 4 20.56 9.26 11.84
C ALA A 4 19.56 8.13 11.52
N SER A 5 18.28 8.45 11.31
CA SER A 5 17.36 7.51 10.68
C SER A 5 17.72 7.44 9.21
N ARG A 6 18.36 6.34 8.81
CA ARG A 6 18.58 6.01 7.40
C ARG A 6 17.23 5.67 6.79
N ASP A 7 16.58 6.68 6.18
CA ASP A 7 15.49 6.45 5.24
C ASP A 7 16.05 5.68 4.05
N LEU A 8 15.67 4.41 3.98
CA LEU A 8 16.14 3.48 2.96
C LEU A 8 15.41 3.79 1.63
N LYS A 9 15.81 4.86 0.93
CA LYS A 9 15.38 5.15 -0.45
C LYS A 9 15.86 4.01 -1.35
N ARG A 10 14.97 3.11 -1.76
CA ARG A 10 15.26 2.08 -2.79
C ARG A 10 14.71 2.56 -4.12
N ASN A 11 15.60 3.02 -4.99
CA ASN A 11 15.28 3.35 -6.38
C ASN A 11 15.07 2.05 -7.17
N LEU A 12 13.84 1.78 -7.59
CA LEU A 12 13.52 0.75 -8.57
C LEU A 12 13.42 1.44 -9.94
N SER A 13 14.35 1.12 -10.84
CA SER A 13 14.39 1.64 -12.21
C SER A 13 14.08 0.52 -13.22
N TYR A 14 13.11 0.76 -14.09
CA TYR A 14 12.85 -0.04 -15.30
C TYR A 14 12.38 0.91 -16.42
N ASP A 15 13.07 0.89 -17.56
CA ASP A 15 12.92 1.77 -18.73
C ASP A 15 12.37 0.90 -19.90
N HIS A 16 11.56 1.30 -20.88
CA HIS A 16 11.29 2.57 -21.58
C HIS A 16 9.80 2.51 -22.04
N GLU A 17 8.91 3.51 -21.97
CA GLU A 17 8.92 4.78 -22.72
C GLU A 17 8.00 5.85 -22.10
N GLN A 18 7.54 5.67 -20.86
CA GLN A 18 6.99 6.74 -20.02
C GLN A 18 6.98 6.20 -18.59
N MET A 19 8.15 6.26 -17.95
CA MET A 19 8.35 5.78 -16.59
C MET A 19 7.55 6.70 -15.64
N ILE A 20 6.30 6.33 -15.38
CA ILE A 20 5.56 6.89 -14.26
C ILE A 20 6.25 6.34 -13.00
N SER A 21 7.19 7.11 -12.49
CA SER A 21 7.84 6.84 -11.20
C SER A 21 6.80 7.10 -10.11
N ALA A 22 6.15 6.04 -9.66
CA ALA A 22 5.30 6.09 -8.48
C ALA A 22 6.18 5.92 -7.24
N TYR A 23 6.04 6.80 -6.26
CA TYR A 23 6.71 6.68 -4.96
C TYR A 23 5.68 6.41 -3.88
N ALA A 24 5.91 5.36 -3.10
CA ALA A 24 5.13 5.05 -1.92
C ALA A 24 5.89 5.49 -0.66
N HIS A 25 5.24 6.30 0.16
CA HIS A 25 5.72 6.59 1.50
C HIS A 25 4.77 5.93 2.51
N GLU A 26 5.33 5.12 3.41
CA GLU A 26 4.59 4.58 4.54
C GLU A 26 4.24 5.72 5.49
N GLY A 27 2.97 6.10 5.52
CA GLY A 27 2.47 7.09 6.45
C GLY A 27 2.35 6.56 7.88
N LEU A 28 2.01 7.47 8.79
CA LEU A 28 1.82 7.15 10.20
C LEU A 28 0.67 6.15 10.42
N ASP A 29 0.84 5.28 11.42
CA ASP A 29 -0.25 4.48 11.96
C ASP A 29 -1.29 5.42 12.61
N ARG A 30 -2.56 5.21 12.28
CA ARG A 30 -3.70 5.97 12.81
C ARG A 30 -4.68 5.04 13.48
N ILE A 31 -5.29 5.52 14.56
CA ILE A 31 -6.42 4.86 15.21
C ILE A 31 -7.68 5.55 14.71
N LEU A 32 -8.57 4.79 14.07
CA LEU A 32 -9.78 5.27 13.45
C LEU A 32 -10.99 4.54 14.04
N LYS A 33 -12.13 5.23 14.13
CA LYS A 33 -13.42 4.59 14.43
C LYS A 33 -14.15 4.37 13.10
N HIS A 34 -14.46 3.13 12.77
CA HIS A 34 -15.16 2.74 11.56
C HIS A 34 -16.23 1.71 11.90
N ASN A 35 -17.49 1.97 11.54
CA ASN A 35 -18.64 1.11 11.86
C ASN A 35 -18.72 0.68 13.34
N ASN A 36 -18.48 1.63 14.27
CA ASN A 36 -18.39 1.40 15.73
C ASN A 36 -17.25 0.49 16.21
N VAL A 37 -16.35 0.06 15.31
CA VAL A 37 -15.12 -0.68 15.63
C VAL A 37 -13.94 0.27 15.61
N VAL A 38 -12.98 0.07 16.52
CA VAL A 38 -11.70 0.80 16.52
C VAL A 38 -10.71 0.02 15.66
N ILE A 39 -10.20 0.65 14.61
CA ILE A 39 -9.28 0.06 13.64
C ILE A 39 -7.95 0.82 13.70
N ARG A 40 -6.85 0.07 13.77
CA ARG A 40 -5.52 0.61 13.52
C ARG A 40 -5.21 0.48 12.03
N ALA A 41 -5.13 1.61 11.34
CA ALA A 41 -4.86 1.65 9.91
C ALA A 41 -3.58 2.43 9.63
N ARG A 42 -2.82 2.00 8.63
CA ARG A 42 -1.64 2.72 8.13
C ARG A 42 -2.03 3.53 6.91
N SER A 43 -1.64 4.81 6.87
CA SER A 43 -1.87 5.60 5.65
C SER A 43 -0.85 5.21 4.59
N LEU A 44 -1.31 4.91 3.38
CA LEU A 44 -0.40 4.79 2.24
C LEU A 44 -0.51 6.07 1.42
N THR A 45 0.60 6.81 1.34
CA THR A 45 0.68 8.00 0.50
C THR A 45 1.50 7.70 -0.75
N LEU A 46 0.93 8.03 -1.91
CA LEU A 46 1.53 7.87 -3.23
C LEU A 46 1.71 9.22 -3.90
N THR A 47 2.70 9.28 -4.77
CA THR A 47 2.94 10.38 -5.69
C THR A 47 3.48 9.84 -7.01
N PHE A 48 3.15 10.50 -8.10
CA PHE A 48 3.44 10.08 -9.48
C PHE A 48 4.19 11.20 -10.21
N GLU A 49 5.24 11.76 -9.58
CA GLU A 49 6.07 12.79 -10.21
C GLU A 49 7.30 12.18 -10.91
N GLN A 50 7.69 12.80 -12.05
CA GLN A 50 8.85 12.39 -12.86
C GLN A 50 10.21 12.73 -12.20
N THR A 51 10.21 13.47 -11.09
CA THR A 51 11.41 13.82 -10.30
C THR A 51 11.07 13.79 -8.82
N GLU A 52 12.07 13.59 -7.95
CA GLU A 52 11.90 13.34 -6.51
C GLU A 52 10.77 14.20 -5.90
N PRO A 53 9.72 13.56 -5.37
CA PRO A 53 8.53 14.28 -4.94
C PRO A 53 8.83 15.21 -3.76
N THR A 54 8.30 16.42 -3.84
CA THR A 54 8.23 17.32 -2.69
C THR A 54 7.19 16.82 -1.69
N LEU A 55 7.29 17.22 -0.41
CA LEU A 55 6.31 16.85 0.63
C LEU A 55 4.86 17.20 0.23
N ASP A 56 4.66 18.24 -0.58
CA ASP A 56 3.36 18.67 -1.09
C ASP A 56 2.81 17.80 -2.23
N GLY A 57 3.65 16.97 -2.84
CA GLY A 57 3.27 16.07 -3.94
C GLY A 57 2.68 14.74 -3.48
N TYR A 58 2.73 14.44 -2.17
CA TYR A 58 2.20 13.20 -1.60
C TYR A 58 0.69 13.32 -1.31
N ARG A 59 -0.08 12.38 -1.85
CA ARG A 59 -1.50 12.23 -1.52
C ARG A 59 -1.81 10.81 -1.06
N LEU A 60 -2.96 10.62 -0.42
CA LEU A 60 -3.43 9.25 -0.14
C LEU A 60 -3.66 8.49 -1.46
N ALA A 61 -3.23 7.23 -1.48
CA ALA A 61 -3.54 6.28 -2.55
C ALA A 61 -5.06 6.07 -2.65
N SER A 62 -5.58 5.78 -3.84
CA SER A 62 -6.88 5.10 -3.97
C SER A 62 -6.73 3.59 -3.70
N GLY A 63 -7.85 2.89 -3.49
CA GLY A 63 -7.85 1.43 -3.38
C GLY A 63 -7.38 0.71 -4.64
N GLU A 64 -7.62 1.30 -5.82
CA GLU A 64 -7.13 0.76 -7.10
C GLU A 64 -5.61 0.85 -7.19
N GLU A 65 -5.04 2.02 -6.85
CA GLU A 65 -3.60 2.22 -6.81
C GLU A 65 -2.92 1.32 -5.79
N LEU A 66 -3.54 1.13 -4.62
CA LEU A 66 -3.09 0.19 -3.60
C LEU A 66 -3.00 -1.25 -4.15
N ASN A 67 -4.02 -1.70 -4.88
CA ASN A 67 -4.04 -3.03 -5.49
C ASN A 67 -3.01 -3.16 -6.62
N TRP A 68 -2.90 -2.16 -7.50
CA TRP A 68 -1.87 -2.13 -8.54
C TRP A 68 -0.48 -2.26 -7.93
N TRP A 69 -0.20 -1.46 -6.90
CA TRP A 69 1.07 -1.51 -6.19
C TRP A 69 1.33 -2.86 -5.53
N ALA A 70 0.32 -3.51 -4.95
CA ALA A 70 0.49 -4.81 -4.31
C ALA A 70 0.83 -5.93 -5.31
N CYS A 71 0.54 -5.74 -6.60
CA CYS A 71 0.95 -6.64 -7.69
C CYS A 71 2.40 -6.44 -8.11
N VAL A 72 2.92 -5.21 -8.03
CA VAL A 72 4.27 -4.85 -8.53
C VAL A 72 5.30 -4.69 -7.41
N SER A 73 4.86 -4.60 -6.15
CA SER A 73 5.72 -4.42 -4.98
C SER A 73 5.32 -5.33 -3.83
N ASN A 74 6.31 -5.98 -3.23
CA ASN A 74 6.15 -6.77 -2.00
C ASN A 74 6.27 -5.92 -0.72
N GLU A 75 6.51 -4.61 -0.85
CA GLU A 75 6.75 -3.73 0.29
C GLU A 75 5.46 -3.20 0.93
N ILE A 76 4.28 -3.47 0.36
CA ILE A 76 3.01 -3.05 0.98
C ILE A 76 2.64 -4.00 2.13
N PRO A 77 2.34 -3.49 3.34
CA PRO A 77 2.02 -4.30 4.52
C PRO A 77 0.70 -5.06 4.39
N LYS A 78 0.81 -6.37 4.13
CA LYS A 78 -0.31 -7.33 3.96
C LYS A 78 -0.95 -7.79 5.28
N ASP A 79 -0.44 -7.33 6.41
CA ASP A 79 -0.88 -7.69 7.77
C ASP A 79 -1.71 -6.59 8.44
N LYS A 80 -1.94 -5.46 7.77
CA LYS A 80 -2.57 -4.26 8.35
C LYS A 80 -3.73 -3.74 7.50
N CYS A 81 -4.61 -2.99 8.15
CA CYS A 81 -5.55 -2.14 7.43
C CYS A 81 -4.79 -0.95 6.83
N VAL A 82 -5.13 -0.58 5.61
CA VAL A 82 -4.54 0.55 4.88
C VAL A 82 -5.62 1.62 4.68
N LEU A 83 -5.33 2.85 5.11
CA LEU A 83 -6.17 4.01 4.84
C LEU A 83 -5.80 4.60 3.49
N CYS A 84 -6.78 4.65 2.60
CA CYS A 84 -6.75 5.24 1.28
C CYS A 84 -7.67 6.48 1.22
N SER A 85 -7.58 7.26 0.15
CA SER A 85 -8.41 8.44 -0.09
C SER A 85 -9.90 8.10 -0.20
N ASP A 86 -10.21 6.88 -0.62
CA ASP A 86 -11.55 6.38 -0.91
C ASP A 86 -12.05 5.35 0.12
N GLY A 87 -11.27 5.01 1.15
CA GLY A 87 -11.73 4.09 2.20
C GLY A 87 -10.62 3.41 3.00
N ILE A 88 -11.01 2.41 3.77
CA ILE A 88 -10.10 1.55 4.52
C ILE A 88 -10.09 0.19 3.83
N PHE A 89 -8.91 -0.38 3.63
CA PHE A 89 -8.71 -1.63 2.91
C PHE A 89 -7.94 -2.63 3.75
N ILE A 90 -8.20 -3.93 3.56
CA ILE A 90 -7.46 -5.02 4.20
C ILE A 90 -7.01 -6.03 3.15
N TRP A 91 -5.80 -6.57 3.30
CA TRP A 91 -5.32 -7.64 2.43
C TRP A 91 -6.08 -8.92 2.69
N ARG A 92 -6.62 -9.53 1.64
CA ARG A 92 -7.35 -10.78 1.70
C ARG A 92 -6.80 -11.77 0.70
N VAL A 93 -6.59 -12.99 1.18
CA VAL A 93 -6.37 -14.17 0.34
C VAL A 93 -7.66 -14.97 0.39
N VAL A 94 -8.24 -15.22 -0.77
CA VAL A 94 -9.41 -16.08 -0.95
C VAL A 94 -8.89 -17.36 -1.58
N GLY A 95 -9.19 -18.49 -0.95
CA GLY A 95 -8.84 -19.80 -1.44
C GLY A 95 -9.88 -20.82 -1.05
N GLU A 96 -9.85 -21.95 -1.75
CA GLU A 96 -10.71 -23.09 -1.52
C GLU A 96 -9.86 -24.25 -1.03
N CYS A 97 -10.33 -24.89 0.03
CA CYS A 97 -9.73 -26.12 0.54
C CYS A 97 -10.61 -27.28 0.09
N SER A 98 -10.05 -28.19 -0.71
CA SER A 98 -10.71 -29.40 -1.17
C SER A 98 -9.95 -30.64 -0.67
N SER A 99 -10.51 -31.82 -0.89
CA SER A 99 -9.83 -33.10 -0.61
C SER A 99 -8.55 -33.30 -1.43
N GLU A 100 -8.36 -32.54 -2.51
CA GLU A 100 -7.18 -32.62 -3.39
C GLU A 100 -6.13 -31.55 -3.09
N GLY A 101 -6.41 -30.61 -2.17
CA GLY A 101 -5.45 -29.61 -1.73
C GLY A 101 -6.07 -28.23 -1.53
N TYR A 102 -5.21 -27.22 -1.48
CA TYR A 102 -5.59 -25.82 -1.32
C TYR A 102 -5.33 -25.04 -2.62
N SER A 103 -6.36 -24.37 -3.15
CA SER A 103 -6.26 -23.49 -4.32
C SER A 103 -6.52 -22.04 -3.90
N ILE A 104 -5.78 -21.09 -4.46
CA ILE A 104 -6.03 -19.66 -4.26
C ILE A 104 -6.87 -19.17 -5.44
N SER A 105 -8.05 -18.62 -5.16
CA SER A 105 -8.98 -18.08 -6.16
C SER A 105 -8.96 -16.55 -6.25
N GLY A 106 -8.37 -15.86 -5.26
CA GLY A 106 -8.21 -14.41 -5.29
C GLY A 106 -7.22 -13.88 -4.26
N ILE A 107 -6.53 -12.80 -4.60
CA ILE A 107 -5.62 -12.11 -3.69
C ILE A 107 -5.64 -10.61 -3.96
N GLY A 108 -5.77 -9.80 -2.91
CA GLY A 108 -5.81 -8.34 -3.06
C GLY A 108 -6.32 -7.60 -1.83
N TYR A 109 -6.29 -6.28 -1.91
CA TYR A 109 -6.89 -5.39 -0.93
C TYR A 109 -8.38 -5.21 -1.20
N VAL A 110 -9.19 -5.46 -0.18
CA VAL A 110 -10.66 -5.32 -0.23
C VAL A 110 -11.08 -4.20 0.72
N LYS A 111 -12.00 -3.35 0.27
CA LYS A 111 -12.58 -2.26 1.07
C LYS A 111 -13.47 -2.83 2.18
N ILE A 112 -13.37 -2.27 3.37
CA ILE A 112 -14.20 -2.63 4.55
C ILE A 112 -15.13 -1.50 4.98
#